data_AF-A0A973AC13-F1
#
_entry.id   AF-A0A973AC13-F1
#
_cell.length_a   1.000
_cell.length_b   1.000
_cell.length_c   1.000
_cell.angle_alpha   90.00
_cell.angle_beta   90.00
_cell.angle_gamma   90.00
#
_symmetry.space_group_name_H-M   'P 1'
#
loop_
_entity.id
_entity.type
_entity.pdbx_description
1 polymer ?
#
loop_
_entity_poly.entity_id
_entity_poly.type
_entity_poly.pdbx_seq_one_letter_code
_entity_poly.pdbx_strand_id
1 'polypeptide(L)' 'MGKKISVIIPGYNEEEIIRDSILRVEKELSYLNRPYEILIVNDGSTDKTGIILKEFMDCGKHPYISVIS' A
#
# COMPACT_ATOMS: atom_id res chain seq x y z
N MET A 1 12.96 -21.10 -6.74
CA MET A 1 11.99 -20.12 -6.21
C MET A 1 12.75 -18.86 -5.79
N GLY A 2 12.40 -17.69 -6.33
CA GLY A 2 12.95 -16.42 -5.82
C GLY A 2 12.36 -16.10 -4.44
N LYS A 3 13.11 -15.38 -3.59
CA LYS A 3 12.60 -14.91 -2.29
C LYS A 3 11.47 -13.89 -2.52
N LYS A 4 10.36 -14.03 -1.80
CA LYS A 4 9.25 -13.05 -1.78
C LYS A 4 9.70 -11.78 -1.04
N ILE A 5 9.21 -10.63 -1.50
CA ILE A 5 9.42 -9.34 -0.83
C ILE A 5 8.12 -8.95 -0.13
N SER A 6 8.20 -8.57 1.14
CA SER A 6 7.06 -8.02 1.88
C SER A 6 7.40 -6.60 2.30
N VAL A 7 6.62 -5.63 1.84
CA VAL A 7 6.77 -4.22 2.19
C VAL A 7 5.65 -3.84 3.15
N ILE A 8 6.03 -3.23 4.28
CA ILE A 8 5.08 -2.76 5.30
C ILE A 8 5.17 -1.24 5.35
N ILE A 9 4.03 -0.57 5.21
CA ILE A 9 3.91 0.89 5.20
C ILE A 9 2.99 1.29 6.37
N PRO A 10 3.54 1.72 7.52
CA PRO A 10 2.74 2.36 8.54
C PRO A 10 2.35 3.77 8.07
N GLY A 11 1.10 4.17 8.30
CA GLY A 11 0.60 5.50 7.95
C GLY A 11 -0.29 6.07 9.05
N TYR A 12 0.00 7.32 9.44
CA TYR A 12 -0.82 8.12 10.35
C TYR A 12 -0.91 9.56 9.84
N ASN A 13 -2.11 10.00 9.50
CA ASN A 13 -2.39 11.34 8.97
C ASN A 13 -1.52 11.73 7.75
N GLU A 14 -1.49 10.87 6.73
CA GLU A 14 -0.68 11.03 5.51
C GLU A 14 -1.53 11.32 4.25
N GLU A 15 -2.69 11.96 4.38
CA GLU A 15 -3.63 12.12 3.24
C GLU A 15 -3.02 12.77 1.98
N GLU A 16 -2.00 13.61 2.15
CA GLU A 16 -1.32 14.29 1.05
C GLU A 16 -0.32 13.40 0.29
N ILE A 17 0.23 12.37 0.93
CA ILE A 17 1.37 11.60 0.39
C ILE A 17 1.12 10.11 0.24
N ILE A 18 0.17 9.54 0.98
CA ILE A 18 0.01 8.08 1.10
C ILE A 18 -0.28 7.43 -0.26
N ARG A 19 -1.07 8.08 -1.12
CA ARG A 19 -1.39 7.58 -2.46
C ARG A 19 -0.13 7.46 -3.34
N ASP A 20 0.64 8.54 -3.42
CA ASP A 20 1.83 8.60 -4.27
C ASP A 20 2.91 7.65 -3.76
N SER A 21 3.04 7.53 -2.43
CA SER A 21 3.93 6.56 -1.79
C SER A 21 3.60 5.12 -2.19
N ILE A 22 2.32 4.71 -2.08
CA ILE A 22 1.87 3.37 -2.44
C ILE A 22 2.12 3.08 -3.93
N LEU A 23 1.72 4.00 -4.82
CA LEU A 23 1.88 3.82 -6.26
C LEU A 23 3.35 3.75 -6.67
N ARG A 24 4.21 4.54 -6.03
CA ARG A 24 5.66 4.51 -6.29
C ARG A 24 6.26 3.18 -5.84
N VAL A 25 5.92 2.70 -4.65
CA VAL A 25 6.40 1.40 -4.15
C VAL A 25 5.94 0.27 -5.08
N GLU A 26 4.65 0.22 -5.42
CA GLU A 26 4.11 -0.80 -6.34
C GLU A 26 4.82 -0.78 -7.70
N LYS A 27 5.04 0.42 -8.26
CA LYS A 27 5.77 0.58 -9.52
C LYS A 27 7.19 0.03 -9.42
N GLU A 28 7.95 0.38 -8.39
CA GLU A 28 9.32 -0.13 -8.24
C GLU A 28 9.35 -1.66 -8.04
N LEU A 29 8.42 -2.21 -7.26
CA LEU A 29 8.30 -3.65 -7.06
C LEU A 29 7.90 -4.39 -8.34
N SER A 30 7.12 -3.75 -9.24
CA SER A 30 6.73 -4.33 -10.52
C SER A 30 7.91 -4.61 -11.47
N TYR A 31 9.01 -3.84 -11.35
CA TYR A 31 10.24 -4.08 -12.10
C TYR A 31 11.08 -5.22 -11.50
N LEU A 32 10.82 -5.60 -10.25
CA LEU A 32 11.44 -6.76 -9.65
C LEU A 32 10.72 -8.00 -10.18
N ASN A 33 11.42 -8.85 -10.93
CA ASN A 33 10.92 -10.15 -11.36
C ASN A 33 10.84 -11.14 -10.17
N ARG A 34 10.10 -10.77 -9.12
CA ARG A 34 9.96 -11.47 -7.85
C ARG A 34 8.54 -11.28 -7.31
N PRO A 35 7.95 -12.32 -6.67
CA PRO A 35 6.69 -12.15 -5.94
C PRO A 35 6.83 -11.09 -4.84
N TYR A 36 5.83 -10.23 -4.69
CA TYR A 36 5.80 -9.23 -3.63
C TYR A 36 4.40 -9.08 -3.01
N GLU A 37 4.35 -8.47 -1.82
CA GLU A 37 3.14 -7.98 -1.18
C GLU A 37 3.40 -6.61 -0.53
N ILE A 38 2.36 -5.79 -0.46
CA ILE A 38 2.38 -4.48 0.19
C ILE A 38 1.30 -4.48 1.26
N LEU A 39 1.71 -4.32 2.52
CA LEU A 39 0.83 -4.23 3.67
C LEU A 39 0.85 -2.81 4.21
N ILE A 40 -0.28 -2.10 4.12
CA ILE A 40 -0.45 -0.78 4.73
C ILE A 40 -1.13 -0.94 6.07
N VAL A 41 -0.57 -0.29 7.10
CA VAL A 41 -1.14 -0.25 8.45
C VAL A 41 -1.56 1.18 8.75
N ASN A 42 -2.86 1.42 8.81
CA ASN A 42 -3.42 2.70 9.22
C ASN A 42 -3.50 2.76 10.75
N ASP A 43 -2.67 3.59 11.38
CA ASP A 43 -2.55 3.67 12.85
C ASP A 43 -3.56 4.63 13.46
N GLY A 44 -4.85 4.45 13.14
CA GLY A 44 -5.93 5.29 13.67
C GLY A 44 -5.96 6.73 13.14
N SER A 45 -5.62 6.94 11.87
CA SER A 45 -5.66 8.28 11.25
C SER A 45 -7.03 8.96 11.41
N THR A 46 -6.99 10.27 11.64
CA THR A 46 -8.16 11.13 11.84
C THR A 46 -8.48 12.01 10.63
N ASP A 47 -7.62 11.98 9.61
CA ASP A 47 -7.76 12.69 8.34
C ASP A 47 -8.33 11.76 7.24
N LYS A 48 -8.17 12.10 5.96
CA LYS A 48 -8.67 11.29 4.85
C LYS A 48 -7.78 10.10 4.49
N THR A 49 -6.72 9.81 5.23
CA THR A 49 -5.82 8.67 4.96
C THR A 49 -6.61 7.37 4.83
N GLY A 50 -7.49 7.06 5.79
CA GLY A 50 -8.29 5.83 5.76
C GLY A 50 -9.24 5.76 4.56
N ILE A 51 -9.78 6.90 4.11
CA ILE A 51 -10.65 6.97 2.92
C ILE A 51 -9.84 6.63 1.67
N ILE A 52 -8.65 7.23 1.53
CA ILE A 52 -7.75 6.98 0.40
C ILE A 52 -7.34 5.50 0.37
N LEU A 53 -6.98 4.91 1.52
CA LEU A 53 -6.60 3.51 1.62
C LEU A 53 -7.74 2.56 1.24
N LYS A 54 -8.99 2.91 1.56
CA LYS A 54 -10.15 2.12 1.16
C LYS A 54 -10.33 2.06 -0.37
N GLU A 55 -10.03 3.15 -1.08
CA GLU A 55 -10.10 3.16 -2.55
C GLU A 55 -9.15 2.14 -3.21
N PHE A 56 -7.99 1.88 -2.60
CA PHE A 56 -7.05 0.85 -3.08
C PHE A 56 -7.63 -0.57 -2.96
N MET A 57 -8.49 -0.82 -1.96
CA MET A 57 -9.15 -2.12 -1.77
C MET A 57 -10.37 -2.29 -2.70
N ASP A 58 -11.16 -1.24 -2.88
CA ASP A 58 -12.46 -1.33 -3.58
C ASP A 58 -12.32 -1.44 -5.11
N CYS A 59 -11.27 -0.90 -5.71
CA CYS A 59 -11.14 -0.83 -7.17
C CYS A 59 -10.69 -2.15 -7.83
N GLY A 60 -10.20 -3.13 -7.07
CA GLY A 60 -9.68 -4.41 -7.58
C GLY A 60 -8.44 -4.28 -8.49
N LYS A 61 -7.87 -3.08 -8.65
CA LYS A 61 -6.72 -2.81 -9.53
C LYS A 61 -5.38 -3.21 -8.90
N HIS A 62 -5.35 -3.39 -7.58
CA HIS A 62 -4.14 -3.56 -6.80
C HIS A 62 -4.15 -4.89 -6.03
N PRO A 63 -4.00 -6.04 -6.72
CA PRO A 63 -4.16 -7.36 -6.11
C PRO A 63 -3.08 -7.74 -5.08
N TYR A 64 -1.97 -6.99 -5.03
CA TYR A 64 -0.86 -7.22 -4.11
C TYR A 64 -0.89 -6.33 -2.87
N ILE A 65 -1.93 -5.49 -2.75
CA ILE A 65 -2.07 -4.50 -1.69
C ILE A 65 -3.09 -4.98 -0.67
N SER A 66 -2.75 -4.87 0.60
CA SER A 66 -3.67 -5.15 1.71
C SER A 66 -3.57 -4.02 2.74
N VAL A 67 -4.71 -3.64 3.29
CA VAL A 67 -4.81 -2.58 4.31
C VAL A 67 -5.30 -3.20 5.61
N ILE A 68 -4.58 -2.92 6.70
CA ILE A 68 -4.98 -3.18 8.09
C ILE A 68 -5.24 -1.83 8.75
N SER A 69 -6.33 -1.71 9.49
CA SER A 69 -6.71 -0.52 10.26
C SER A 69 -7.17 -0.93 11.65
#